data_AF-A0A6C0C084-F1
#
_entry.id   AF-A0A6C0C084-F1
#
_cell.length_a   1.000
_cell.length_b   1.000
_cell.length_c   1.000
_cell.angle_alpha   90.00
_cell.angle_beta   90.00
_cell.angle_gamma   90.00
#
_symmetry.space_group_name_H-M   'P 1'
#
loop_
_entity.id
_entity.type
_entity.pdbx_description
1 polymer ?
#
loop_
_entity_poly.entity_id
_entity_poly.type
_entity_poly.pdbx_seq_one_letter_code
_entity_poly.pdbx_strand_id
1 'polypeptide(L)'
;MNLELKKFDMKNIRFSANETQGPVIVLIGRRDTGKSFLVKDLLYYHQDIPIGTVISGTEAGNGFYSTIVPKLFIHDEYNTAIIENILKRQKMVIRQVKKETEAYGRSNIDGRTFVILDDCLYDNSWAREKLMRLLFMNGRHWKVMLVITMQYPLGVPPNLRTNIDYTFILREPYINNRKRIYDNYAGMFPTFESFCQVMDQCTENYECLVISNNAKSNKLEDQIFWYKASPHGEFQLGSKEFWELSKNIDSDDEDGESFDPTKQKKGPKINVKKSRW
;
A
#
# COMPACT_ATOMS: atom_id res chain seq x y z
N MET A 1 -22.78 15.02 -22.62
CA MET A 1 -22.38 15.56 -21.30
C MET A 1 -20.93 15.98 -21.44
N ASN A 2 -20.58 17.26 -21.28
CA ASN A 2 -19.19 17.69 -21.28
C ASN A 2 -18.69 17.64 -19.83
N LEU A 3 -17.95 16.58 -19.50
CA LEU A 3 -17.33 16.40 -18.18
C LEU A 3 -15.88 16.86 -18.28
N GLU A 4 -15.53 17.96 -17.60
CA GLU A 4 -14.15 18.43 -17.51
C GLU A 4 -13.49 17.82 -16.27
N LEU A 5 -12.62 16.84 -16.50
CA LEU A 5 -11.91 16.15 -15.40
C LEU A 5 -10.64 16.89 -15.02
N LYS A 6 -10.50 17.16 -13.72
CA LYS A 6 -9.28 17.76 -13.17
C LYS A 6 -8.19 16.69 -13.06
N LYS A 7 -6.93 17.13 -13.18
CA LYS A 7 -5.79 16.29 -12.82
C LYS A 7 -5.81 16.04 -11.31
N PHE A 8 -5.64 14.80 -10.89
CA PHE A 8 -5.48 14.45 -9.48
C PHE A 8 -4.15 14.99 -8.95
N ASP A 9 -4.17 15.60 -7.76
CA ASP A 9 -2.95 15.95 -7.03
C ASP A 9 -2.65 14.83 -6.02
N MET A 10 -1.51 14.15 -6.18
CA MET A 10 -1.11 13.06 -5.28
C MET A 10 -0.99 13.51 -3.82
N LYS A 11 -0.73 14.81 -3.57
CA LYS A 11 -0.71 15.39 -2.21
C LYS A 11 -2.07 15.39 -1.52
N ASN A 12 -3.17 15.14 -2.25
CA ASN A 12 -4.50 14.98 -1.66
C ASN A 12 -4.61 13.69 -0.84
N ILE A 13 -3.75 12.70 -1.11
CA ILE A 13 -3.62 11.52 -0.26
C ILE A 13 -2.81 11.94 0.97
N ARG A 14 -3.52 12.43 2.00
CA ARG A 14 -2.89 12.90 3.24
C ARG A 14 -2.63 11.74 4.18
N PHE A 15 -1.43 11.71 4.76
CA PHE A 15 -1.09 10.75 5.80
C PHE A 15 -0.11 11.39 6.80
N SER A 16 -0.61 12.37 7.56
CA SER A 16 0.19 13.15 8.51
C SER A 16 0.49 12.36 9.80
N ALA A 17 1.69 12.54 10.35
CA ALA A 17 2.09 11.93 11.62
C ALA A 17 1.15 12.33 12.79
N ASN A 18 0.50 13.49 12.70
CA ASN A 18 -0.40 14.00 13.74
C ASN A 18 -1.86 13.57 13.57
N GLU A 19 -2.20 12.93 12.45
CA GLU A 19 -3.57 12.50 12.15
C GLU A 19 -3.74 10.98 12.38
N THR A 20 -4.95 10.56 12.74
CA THR A 20 -5.32 9.16 12.97
C THR A 20 -6.07 8.58 11.78
N GLN A 21 -5.57 8.84 10.57
CA GLN A 21 -6.18 8.41 9.32
C GLN A 21 -5.15 7.85 8.36
N GLY A 22 -4.95 6.54 8.41
CA GLY A 22 -4.25 5.79 7.36
C GLY A 22 -5.15 5.62 6.12
N PRO A 23 -4.72 6.09 4.92
CA PRO A 23 -5.51 5.95 3.71
C PRO A 23 -5.45 4.53 3.17
N VAL A 24 -6.55 4.08 2.56
CA VAL A 24 -6.63 2.81 1.83
C VAL A 24 -6.71 3.12 0.33
N ILE A 25 -5.70 2.70 -0.41
CA ILE A 25 -5.55 2.97 -1.84
C ILE A 25 -5.56 1.64 -2.61
N VAL A 26 -6.36 1.60 -3.67
CA VAL A 26 -6.48 0.44 -4.56
C VAL A 26 -6.09 0.83 -5.98
N LEU A 27 -5.19 0.05 -6.60
CA LEU A 27 -4.77 0.19 -7.99
C LEU A 27 -5.25 -1.02 -8.77
N ILE A 28 -6.07 -0.80 -9.80
CA ILE A 28 -6.64 -1.86 -10.64
C ILE A 28 -6.06 -1.72 -12.05
N GLY A 29 -5.38 -2.76 -12.53
CA GLY A 29 -4.80 -2.74 -13.86
C GLY A 29 -4.16 -4.06 -14.26
N ARG A 30 -4.24 -4.39 -15.55
CA ARG A 30 -3.59 -5.59 -16.10
C ARG A 30 -2.06 -5.56 -15.90
N ARG A 31 -1.41 -6.69 -16.20
CA ARG A 31 0.06 -6.75 -16.32
C ARG A 31 0.55 -5.64 -17.26
N ASP A 32 1.70 -5.09 -16.94
CA ASP A 32 2.41 -4.08 -17.75
C ASP A 32 1.64 -2.78 -18.01
N THR A 33 0.63 -2.47 -17.18
CA THR A 33 -0.10 -1.19 -17.24
C THR A 33 0.56 -0.06 -16.44
N GLY A 34 1.59 -0.37 -15.64
CA GLY A 34 2.32 0.63 -14.84
C GLY A 34 1.91 0.71 -13.36
N LYS A 35 1.25 -0.32 -12.80
CA LYS A 35 0.85 -0.35 -11.38
C LYS A 35 2.00 -0.05 -10.43
N SER A 36 3.11 -0.80 -10.52
CA SER A 36 4.27 -0.64 -9.63
C SER A 36 4.91 0.74 -9.79
N PHE A 37 4.94 1.27 -11.02
CA PHE A 37 5.41 2.65 -11.27
C PHE A 37 4.53 3.70 -10.59
N LEU A 38 3.21 3.52 -10.61
CA LEU A 38 2.26 4.36 -9.89
C LEU A 38 2.39 4.22 -8.36
N VAL A 39 2.68 3.02 -7.84
CA VAL A 39 3.02 2.83 -6.41
C VAL A 39 4.30 3.57 -6.04
N LYS A 40 5.34 3.50 -6.87
CA LYS A 40 6.60 4.25 -6.65
C LYS A 40 6.34 5.77 -6.65
N ASP A 41 5.53 6.26 -7.58
CA ASP A 41 5.12 7.67 -7.61
C ASP A 41 4.34 8.07 -6.35
N LEU A 42 3.38 7.25 -5.89
CA LEU A 42 2.69 7.45 -4.62
C LEU A 42 3.67 7.53 -3.43
N LEU A 43 4.59 6.58 -3.34
CA LEU A 43 5.59 6.50 -2.27
C LEU A 43 6.55 7.71 -2.27
N TYR A 44 6.83 8.31 -3.43
CA TYR A 44 7.64 9.52 -3.52
C TYR A 44 7.02 10.70 -2.75
N TYR A 45 5.70 10.81 -2.69
CA TYR A 45 5.01 11.85 -1.89
C TYR A 45 4.91 11.51 -0.39
N HIS A 46 5.39 10.33 0.00
CA HIS A 46 5.33 9.79 1.35
C HIS A 46 6.69 9.28 1.85
N GLN A 47 7.77 9.95 1.43
CA GLN A 47 9.15 9.59 1.77
C GLN A 47 9.47 9.67 3.27
N ASP A 48 8.66 10.41 4.01
CA ASP A 48 8.81 10.64 5.45
C ASP A 48 8.25 9.51 6.32
N ILE A 49 7.61 8.49 5.73
CA ILE A 49 7.12 7.33 6.49
C ILE A 49 8.33 6.50 6.99
N PRO A 50 8.42 6.19 8.31
CA PRO A 50 9.62 5.61 8.91
C PRO A 50 9.83 4.12 8.60
N ILE A 51 8.79 3.40 8.19
CA ILE A 51 8.86 1.98 7.86
C ILE A 51 7.69 1.58 6.94
N GLY A 52 7.88 0.54 6.15
CA GLY A 52 6.74 -0.16 5.56
C GLY A 52 7.10 -1.57 5.15
N THR A 53 6.06 -2.35 4.89
CA THR A 53 6.15 -3.75 4.51
C THR A 53 5.56 -3.93 3.13
N VAL A 54 6.23 -4.69 2.28
CA VAL A 54 5.79 -5.06 0.94
C VAL A 54 5.57 -6.56 0.90
N ILE A 55 4.40 -6.97 0.43
CA ILE A 55 4.13 -8.36 0.05
C ILE A 55 3.89 -8.33 -1.46
N SER A 56 4.80 -8.87 -2.26
CA SER A 56 4.69 -8.85 -3.72
C SER A 56 5.06 -10.20 -4.31
N GLY A 57 4.08 -10.85 -4.94
CA GLY A 57 4.31 -12.10 -5.68
C GLY A 57 5.12 -11.92 -6.97
N THR A 58 5.58 -10.70 -7.26
CA THR A 58 6.39 -10.39 -8.46
C THR A 58 7.81 -9.94 -8.12
N GLU A 59 8.13 -9.71 -6.85
CA GLU A 59 9.43 -9.15 -6.45
C GLU A 59 10.59 -10.09 -6.81
N ALA A 60 10.47 -11.39 -6.52
CA ALA A 60 11.47 -12.40 -6.85
C ALA A 60 11.95 -12.35 -8.31
N GLY A 61 11.09 -11.91 -9.24
CA GLY A 61 11.41 -11.80 -10.67
C GLY A 61 11.94 -10.44 -11.13
N ASN A 62 11.58 -9.34 -10.45
CA ASN A 62 11.82 -7.98 -10.96
C ASN A 62 12.66 -7.08 -10.04
N GLY A 63 12.82 -7.43 -8.76
CA GLY A 63 13.56 -6.63 -7.76
C GLY A 63 13.09 -5.19 -7.63
N PHE A 64 11.84 -4.89 -7.98
CA PHE A 64 11.35 -3.51 -8.11
C PHE A 64 11.37 -2.76 -6.76
N TYR A 65 10.79 -3.36 -5.72
CA TYR A 65 10.67 -2.72 -4.41
C TYR A 65 11.99 -2.70 -3.63
N SER A 66 12.90 -3.65 -3.89
CA SER A 66 14.22 -3.71 -3.23
C SER A 66 15.08 -2.47 -3.44
N THR A 67 14.78 -1.67 -4.48
CA THR A 67 15.43 -0.38 -4.74
C THR A 67 14.89 0.77 -3.87
N ILE A 68 13.68 0.61 -3.31
CA ILE A 68 12.91 1.66 -2.61
C ILE A 68 12.73 1.32 -1.13
N VAL A 69 12.63 0.04 -0.78
CA VAL A 69 12.36 -0.48 0.57
C VAL A 69 13.44 -1.48 0.97
N PRO A 70 13.91 -1.49 2.23
CA PRO A 70 14.87 -2.49 2.69
C PRO A 70 14.35 -3.92 2.49
N LYS A 71 15.18 -4.81 1.94
CA LYS A 71 14.82 -6.21 1.66
C LYS A 71 14.23 -6.95 2.86
N LEU A 72 14.67 -6.63 4.09
CA LEU A 72 14.13 -7.20 5.33
C LEU A 72 12.60 -7.06 5.47
N PHE A 73 11.98 -6.09 4.79
CA PHE A 73 10.54 -5.82 4.84
C PHE A 73 9.80 -6.18 3.56
N ILE A 74 10.44 -6.91 2.65
CA ILE A 74 9.82 -7.40 1.43
C ILE A 74 9.61 -8.89 1.58
N HIS A 75 8.43 -9.35 1.21
CA HIS A 75 8.02 -10.75 1.29
C HIS A 75 7.41 -11.15 -0.05
N ASP A 76 7.76 -12.33 -0.54
CA ASP A 76 7.26 -12.81 -1.82
C ASP A 76 5.79 -13.26 -1.74
N GLU A 77 5.42 -13.91 -0.62
CA GLU A 77 4.08 -14.46 -0.44
C GLU A 77 3.35 -13.92 0.79
N TYR A 78 2.03 -13.93 0.69
CA TYR A 78 1.18 -13.59 1.80
C TYR A 78 1.30 -14.63 2.92
N ASN A 79 1.61 -14.16 4.13
CA ASN A 79 1.59 -14.96 5.34
C ASN A 79 0.92 -14.19 6.48
N THR A 80 -0.04 -14.83 7.14
CA THR A 80 -0.74 -14.31 8.33
C THR A 80 0.22 -13.75 9.39
N ALA A 81 1.38 -14.38 9.59
CA ALA A 81 2.37 -13.94 10.57
C ALA A 81 2.95 -12.55 10.25
N ILE A 82 3.07 -12.19 8.96
CA ILE A 82 3.52 -10.86 8.52
C ILE A 82 2.54 -9.80 9.02
N ILE A 83 1.25 -9.99 8.73
CA ILE A 83 0.19 -9.08 9.19
C ILE A 83 0.15 -9.04 10.72
N GLU A 84 0.24 -10.18 11.39
CA GLU A 84 0.25 -10.23 12.85
C GLU A 84 1.38 -9.39 13.45
N ASN A 85 2.59 -9.47 12.88
CA ASN A 85 3.76 -8.72 13.32
C ASN A 85 3.60 -7.21 13.11
N ILE A 86 3.06 -6.80 11.95
CA ILE A 86 2.71 -5.38 11.68
C ILE A 86 1.73 -4.88 12.74
N LEU A 87 0.67 -5.65 13.01
CA LEU A 87 -0.35 -5.24 13.99
C LEU A 87 0.16 -5.22 15.43
N LYS A 88 1.04 -6.16 15.81
CA LYS A 88 1.74 -6.16 17.11
C LYS A 88 2.61 -4.92 17.25
N ARG A 89 3.43 -4.59 16.24
CA ARG A 89 4.24 -3.37 16.20
C ARG A 89 3.37 -2.13 16.37
N GLN A 90 2.33 -1.96 15.56
CA GLN A 90 1.47 -0.77 15.61
C GLN A 90 0.82 -0.61 16.98
N LYS A 91 0.35 -1.69 17.60
CA LYS A 91 -0.17 -1.65 18.98
C LYS A 91 0.88 -1.18 19.99
N MET A 92 2.12 -1.64 19.89
CA MET A 92 3.20 -1.22 20.78
C MET A 92 3.54 0.27 20.60
N VAL A 93 3.68 0.70 19.35
CA VAL A 93 4.02 2.09 19.01
C VAL A 93 2.93 3.06 19.49
N ILE A 94 1.66 2.76 19.22
CA ILE A 94 0.53 3.59 19.65
C ILE A 94 0.46 3.67 21.18
N ARG A 95 0.69 2.57 21.89
CA ARG A 95 0.74 2.56 23.36
C ARG A 95 1.88 3.43 23.89
N GLN A 96 3.05 3.37 23.26
CA GLN A 96 4.20 4.19 23.65
C GLN A 96 3.95 5.68 23.39
N VAL A 97 3.42 6.05 22.21
CA VAL A 97 3.03 7.43 21.89
C VAL A 97 2.03 7.97 22.91
N LYS A 98 1.02 7.17 23.27
CA LYS A 98 0.03 7.54 24.29
C LYS A 98 0.68 7.77 25.64
N LYS A 99 1.55 6.85 26.09
CA LYS A 99 2.27 6.96 27.36
C LYS A 99 3.16 8.21 27.42
N GLU A 100 3.90 8.51 26.35
CA GLU A 100 4.74 9.72 26.30
C GLU A 100 3.92 11.00 26.25
N THR A 101 2.80 10.99 25.53
CA THR A 101 1.89 12.13 25.48
C THR A 101 1.25 12.40 26.85
N GLU A 102 0.86 11.34 27.58
CA GLU A 102 0.33 11.45 28.96
C GLU A 102 1.40 11.94 29.95
N ALA A 103 2.66 11.50 29.80
CA ALA A 103 3.74 11.85 30.73
C ALA A 103 4.39 13.23 30.45
N TYR A 104 4.52 13.62 29.18
CA TYR A 104 5.32 14.77 28.76
C TYR A 104 4.53 15.79 27.92
N GLY A 105 3.23 15.56 27.67
CA GLY A 105 2.37 16.40 26.84
C GLY A 105 2.62 16.29 25.33
N ARG A 106 3.64 15.53 24.90
CA ARG A 106 4.01 15.28 23.50
C ARG A 106 4.78 13.97 23.35
N SER A 107 4.79 13.43 22.14
CA SER A 107 5.69 12.34 21.73
C SER A 107 6.36 12.71 20.42
N ASN A 108 7.63 12.34 20.27
CA ASN A 108 8.38 12.50 19.01
C ASN A 108 8.38 11.23 18.16
N ILE A 109 7.61 10.21 18.57
CA ILE A 109 7.52 8.93 17.85
C ILE A 109 6.56 9.08 16.68
N ASP A 110 7.06 8.86 15.47
CA ASP A 110 6.22 8.69 14.29
C ASP A 110 5.69 7.25 14.24
N GLY A 111 4.37 7.12 14.38
CA GLY A 111 3.68 5.84 14.35
C GLY A 111 3.23 5.37 12.98
N ARG A 112 3.49 6.11 11.91
CA ARG A 112 3.07 5.76 10.55
C ARG A 112 3.82 4.55 10.04
N THR A 113 3.11 3.72 9.27
CA THR A 113 3.69 2.66 8.45
C THR A 113 2.87 2.53 7.17
N PHE A 114 3.45 1.97 6.11
CA PHE A 114 2.70 1.50 4.97
C PHE A 114 2.73 -0.03 4.86
N VAL A 115 1.69 -0.59 4.23
CA VAL A 115 1.61 -1.99 3.83
C VAL A 115 1.22 -2.01 2.36
N ILE A 116 2.03 -2.63 1.52
CA ILE A 116 1.75 -2.84 0.10
C ILE A 116 1.44 -4.31 -0.12
N LEU A 117 0.26 -4.58 -0.68
CA LEU A 117 -0.18 -5.90 -1.15
C LEU A 117 -0.18 -5.85 -2.67
N ASP A 118 0.93 -6.26 -3.29
CA ASP A 118 1.16 -6.10 -4.72
C ASP A 118 0.92 -7.41 -5.47
N ASP A 119 -0.18 -7.47 -6.22
CA ASP A 119 -0.60 -8.61 -7.04
C ASP A 119 -0.59 -9.99 -6.30
N CYS A 120 -0.63 -9.98 -4.95
CA CYS A 120 -0.49 -11.17 -4.10
C CYS A 120 -1.84 -11.71 -3.57
N LEU A 121 -2.96 -11.14 -4.01
CA LEU A 121 -4.32 -11.42 -3.48
C LEU A 121 -5.14 -12.31 -4.42
N TYR A 122 -4.50 -13.29 -5.06
CA TYR A 122 -5.10 -14.12 -6.12
C TYR A 122 -6.08 -15.18 -5.60
N ASP A 123 -5.90 -15.68 -4.38
CA ASP A 123 -6.82 -16.61 -3.75
C ASP A 123 -7.74 -15.88 -2.76
N ASN A 124 -9.00 -16.29 -2.64
CA ASN A 124 -9.95 -15.62 -1.72
C ASN A 124 -9.73 -16.04 -0.24
N SER A 125 -8.60 -16.67 0.09
CA SER A 125 -8.34 -17.18 1.43
C SER A 125 -8.09 -16.03 2.42
N TRP A 126 -7.26 -15.05 2.02
CA TRP A 126 -6.92 -13.86 2.82
C TRP A 126 -8.15 -13.06 3.25
N ALA A 127 -9.17 -12.99 2.40
CA ALA A 127 -10.40 -12.23 2.64
C ALA A 127 -11.18 -12.71 3.86
N ARG A 128 -11.09 -14.01 4.16
CA ARG A 128 -11.74 -14.64 5.32
C ARG A 128 -10.91 -14.51 6.59
N GLU A 129 -9.65 -14.13 6.46
CA GLU A 129 -8.72 -14.10 7.56
C GLU A 129 -9.00 -12.92 8.50
N LYS A 130 -9.03 -13.20 9.81
CA LYS A 130 -9.39 -12.22 10.84
C LYS A 130 -8.42 -11.05 10.88
N LEU A 131 -7.12 -11.29 10.73
CA LEU A 131 -6.11 -10.23 10.84
C LEU A 131 -6.10 -9.31 9.62
N MET A 132 -6.31 -9.85 8.42
CA MET A 132 -6.44 -9.02 7.23
C MET A 132 -7.70 -8.15 7.29
N ARG A 133 -8.85 -8.70 7.69
CA ARG A 133 -10.06 -7.89 7.93
C ARG A 133 -9.82 -6.81 9.00
N LEU A 134 -9.07 -7.15 10.05
CA LEU A 134 -8.72 -6.20 11.10
C LEU A 134 -7.83 -5.07 10.57
N LEU A 135 -6.87 -5.39 9.69
CA LEU A 135 -6.04 -4.40 9.01
C LEU A 135 -6.87 -3.47 8.11
N PHE A 136 -7.80 -4.00 7.32
CA PHE A 136 -8.66 -3.15 6.47
C PHE A 136 -9.61 -2.27 7.28
N MET A 137 -10.26 -2.83 8.29
CA MET A 137 -11.28 -2.10 9.05
C MET A 137 -10.67 -1.13 10.08
N ASN A 138 -9.51 -1.46 10.65
CA ASN A 138 -8.90 -0.67 11.73
C ASN A 138 -7.52 -0.10 11.40
N GLY A 139 -6.90 -0.46 10.27
CA GLY A 139 -5.59 0.05 9.85
C GLY A 139 -5.56 1.58 9.81
N ARG A 140 -6.68 2.20 9.41
CA ARG A 140 -6.89 3.66 9.47
C ARG A 140 -6.60 4.22 10.85
N HIS A 141 -7.16 3.61 11.90
CA HIS A 141 -6.95 4.03 13.29
C HIS A 141 -5.55 3.69 13.81
N TRP A 142 -4.88 2.74 13.18
CA TRP A 142 -3.54 2.28 13.57
C TRP A 142 -2.42 2.94 12.78
N LYS A 143 -2.69 4.07 12.11
CA LYS A 143 -1.71 4.80 11.29
C LYS A 143 -1.04 3.87 10.28
N VAL A 144 -1.85 3.12 9.53
CA VAL A 144 -1.37 2.28 8.44
C VAL A 144 -1.91 2.79 7.11
N MET A 145 -1.04 3.21 6.21
CA MET A 145 -1.37 3.39 4.80
C MET A 145 -1.41 2.01 4.14
N LEU A 146 -2.54 1.62 3.58
CA LEU A 146 -2.69 0.34 2.89
C LEU A 146 -2.78 0.59 1.38
N VAL A 147 -1.88 -0.01 0.62
CA VAL A 147 -1.86 0.07 -0.84
C VAL A 147 -2.05 -1.34 -1.39
N ILE A 148 -3.01 -1.51 -2.28
CA ILE A 148 -3.33 -2.81 -2.87
C ILE A 148 -3.30 -2.68 -4.37
N THR A 149 -2.53 -3.52 -5.03
CA THR A 149 -2.57 -3.63 -6.50
C THR A 149 -3.29 -4.92 -6.88
N MET A 150 -4.12 -4.85 -7.91
CA MET A 150 -4.87 -6.00 -8.40
C MET A 150 -4.86 -6.04 -9.92
N GLN A 151 -4.52 -7.21 -10.47
CA GLN A 151 -4.77 -7.52 -11.89
C GLN A 151 -6.25 -7.73 -12.19
N TYR A 152 -7.01 -8.20 -11.20
CA TYR A 152 -8.41 -8.53 -11.34
C TYR A 152 -9.26 -7.74 -10.33
N PRO A 153 -10.35 -7.08 -10.74
CA PRO A 153 -11.04 -6.09 -9.89
C PRO A 153 -11.73 -6.70 -8.67
N LEU A 154 -11.89 -8.02 -8.56
CA LEU A 154 -12.64 -8.64 -7.46
C LEU A 154 -11.77 -9.15 -6.31
N GLY A 155 -10.48 -8.81 -6.26
CA GLY A 155 -9.62 -9.20 -5.14
C GLY A 155 -10.19 -8.71 -3.80
N VAL A 156 -10.55 -7.43 -3.68
CA VAL A 156 -11.13 -6.90 -2.44
C VAL A 156 -12.60 -7.34 -2.25
N PRO A 157 -12.96 -7.98 -1.11
CA PRO A 157 -14.33 -8.35 -0.79
C PRO A 157 -15.28 -7.15 -0.66
N PRO A 158 -16.58 -7.30 -1.00
CA PRO A 158 -17.55 -6.19 -0.96
C PRO A 158 -17.59 -5.43 0.37
N ASN A 159 -17.54 -6.13 1.50
CA ASN A 159 -17.61 -5.52 2.84
C ASN A 159 -16.36 -4.70 3.22
N LEU A 160 -15.25 -4.85 2.48
CA LEU A 160 -14.03 -4.09 2.72
C LEU A 160 -13.91 -2.87 1.80
N ARG A 161 -14.61 -2.87 0.65
CA ARG A 161 -14.52 -1.80 -0.36
C ARG A 161 -14.99 -0.44 0.15
N THR A 162 -15.91 -0.42 1.10
CA THR A 162 -16.38 0.81 1.76
C THR A 162 -15.28 1.53 2.55
N ASN A 163 -14.16 0.88 2.83
CA ASN A 163 -13.01 1.48 3.52
C ASN A 163 -11.97 2.06 2.52
N ILE A 164 -12.14 1.85 1.21
CA ILE A 164 -11.23 2.36 0.19
C ILE A 164 -11.43 3.87 0.04
N ASP A 165 -10.36 4.64 0.21
CA ASP A 165 -10.36 6.09 0.04
C ASP A 165 -10.14 6.49 -1.42
N TYR A 166 -9.22 5.80 -2.09
CA TYR A 166 -8.81 6.11 -3.46
C TYR A 166 -8.74 4.85 -4.31
N THR A 167 -9.33 4.90 -5.51
CA THR A 167 -9.21 3.84 -6.51
C THR A 167 -8.58 4.41 -7.78
N PHE A 168 -7.42 3.89 -8.16
CA PHE A 168 -6.76 4.18 -9.43
C PHE A 168 -7.06 3.05 -10.40
N ILE A 169 -7.68 3.38 -11.54
CA ILE A 169 -8.08 2.43 -12.58
C ILE A 169 -7.22 2.71 -13.81
N LEU A 170 -6.34 1.78 -14.12
CA LEU A 170 -5.52 1.79 -15.33
C LEU A 170 -6.29 1.13 -16.49
N ARG A 171 -5.70 1.18 -17.68
CA ARG A 171 -6.31 0.66 -18.91
C ARG A 171 -6.79 -0.79 -18.77
N GLU A 172 -8.07 -1.02 -19.05
CA GLU A 172 -8.71 -2.35 -19.08
C GLU A 172 -9.44 -2.55 -20.41
N PRO A 173 -8.94 -3.39 -21.35
CA PRO A 173 -9.61 -3.62 -22.63
C PRO A 173 -10.80 -4.59 -22.55
N TYR A 174 -10.88 -5.47 -21.55
CA TYR A 174 -11.92 -6.50 -21.51
C TYR A 174 -13.22 -5.95 -20.94
N ILE A 175 -14.27 -5.96 -21.77
CA ILE A 175 -15.61 -5.44 -21.40
C ILE A 175 -16.17 -6.08 -20.12
N ASN A 176 -15.94 -7.39 -19.90
CA ASN A 176 -16.38 -8.08 -18.69
C ASN A 176 -15.68 -7.57 -17.43
N ASN A 177 -14.40 -7.22 -17.52
CA ASN A 177 -13.67 -6.62 -16.40
C ASN A 177 -14.07 -5.17 -16.21
N ARG A 178 -14.28 -4.39 -17.28
CA ARG A 178 -14.85 -3.04 -17.18
C ARG A 178 -16.18 -3.06 -16.43
N LYS A 179 -17.07 -4.00 -16.76
CA LYS A 179 -18.36 -4.14 -16.07
C LYS A 179 -18.18 -4.43 -14.58
N ARG A 180 -17.25 -5.32 -14.23
CA ARG A 180 -16.89 -5.59 -12.82
C ARG A 180 -16.31 -4.34 -12.13
N ILE A 181 -15.47 -3.56 -12.79
CA ILE A 181 -14.92 -2.32 -12.21
C ILE A 181 -16.07 -1.33 -11.97
N TYR A 182 -16.93 -1.12 -12.97
CA TYR A 182 -18.09 -0.25 -12.88
C TYR A 182 -19.01 -0.63 -11.71
N ASP A 183 -19.45 -1.89 -11.66
CA ASP A 183 -20.39 -2.38 -10.66
C ASP A 183 -19.83 -2.31 -9.22
N ASN A 184 -18.51 -2.32 -9.04
CA ASN A 184 -17.88 -2.50 -7.72
C ASN A 184 -17.08 -1.28 -7.22
N TYR A 185 -16.64 -0.37 -8.10
CA TYR A 185 -15.80 0.79 -7.76
C TYR A 185 -16.25 2.09 -8.39
N ALA A 186 -16.98 2.05 -9.53
CA ALA A 186 -17.32 3.25 -10.30
C ALA A 186 -18.83 3.53 -10.32
N GLY A 187 -19.55 3.16 -9.26
CA GLY A 187 -21.01 3.29 -9.16
C GLY A 187 -21.55 4.73 -9.12
N MET A 188 -20.67 5.74 -9.04
CA MET A 188 -21.06 7.15 -9.22
C MET A 188 -21.38 7.50 -10.67
N PHE A 189 -20.83 6.76 -11.65
CA PHE A 189 -21.16 6.98 -13.05
C PHE A 189 -22.62 6.58 -13.32
N PRO A 190 -23.39 7.40 -14.07
CA PRO A 190 -24.81 7.14 -14.29
C PRO A 190 -25.08 5.92 -15.18
N THR A 191 -24.16 5.61 -16.10
CA THR A 191 -24.26 4.46 -17.00
C THR A 191 -22.91 3.80 -17.24
N PHE A 192 -22.92 2.50 -17.52
CA PHE A 192 -21.72 1.74 -17.89
C PHE A 192 -21.02 2.31 -19.14
N GLU A 193 -21.81 2.79 -20.10
CA GLU A 193 -21.28 3.42 -21.31
C GLU A 193 -20.52 4.71 -20.98
N SER A 194 -21.06 5.56 -20.10
CA SER A 194 -20.37 6.79 -19.66
C SER A 194 -19.06 6.48 -18.95
N PHE A 195 -19.03 5.43 -18.12
CA PHE A 195 -17.80 4.95 -17.49
C PHE A 195 -16.78 4.49 -18.52
N CYS A 196 -17.17 3.69 -19.51
CA CYS A 196 -16.25 3.21 -20.54
C CYS A 196 -15.63 4.36 -21.34
N GLN A 197 -16.45 5.33 -21.77
CA GLN A 197 -15.99 6.49 -22.53
C GLN A 197 -14.97 7.32 -21.74
N VAL A 198 -15.25 7.59 -20.46
CA VAL A 198 -14.35 8.34 -19.59
C VAL A 198 -13.08 7.54 -19.29
N MET A 199 -13.20 6.23 -19.02
CA MET A 199 -12.04 5.39 -18.77
C MET A 199 -11.12 5.31 -20.00
N ASP A 200 -11.67 5.20 -21.21
CA ASP A 200 -10.87 5.20 -22.43
C ASP A 200 -10.07 6.50 -22.57
N GLN A 201 -10.71 7.66 -22.40
CA GLN A 201 -10.04 8.96 -22.48
C GLN A 201 -8.98 9.17 -21.38
N CYS A 202 -9.25 8.70 -20.15
CA CYS A 202 -8.34 8.86 -19.01
C CYS A 202 -7.24 7.80 -18.92
N THR A 203 -7.23 6.80 -19.79
CA THR A 203 -6.23 5.70 -19.76
C THR A 203 -5.39 5.61 -21.04
N GLU A 204 -5.43 6.66 -21.86
CA GLU A 204 -4.48 6.89 -22.94
C GLU A 204 -3.13 7.34 -22.37
N ASN A 205 -2.03 7.14 -23.10
CA ASN A 205 -0.71 7.69 -22.77
C ASN A 205 -0.18 7.41 -21.34
N TYR A 206 -0.43 6.21 -20.81
CA TYR A 206 -0.06 5.80 -19.43
C TYR A 206 -0.71 6.64 -18.33
N GLU A 207 -1.89 7.20 -18.61
CA GLU A 207 -2.75 7.86 -17.63
C GLU A 207 -3.66 6.83 -16.94
N CYS A 208 -4.28 7.26 -15.84
CA CYS A 208 -5.27 6.47 -15.13
C CYS A 208 -6.44 7.34 -14.65
N LEU A 209 -7.59 6.69 -14.50
CA LEU A 209 -8.76 7.26 -13.86
C LEU A 209 -8.60 7.14 -12.34
N VAL A 210 -8.84 8.21 -11.60
CA VAL A 210 -8.81 8.23 -10.14
C VAL A 210 -10.19 8.52 -9.59
N ILE A 211 -10.63 7.70 -8.65
CA ILE A 211 -11.89 7.86 -7.91
C ILE A 211 -11.55 8.16 -6.45
N SER A 212 -12.08 9.26 -5.93
CA SER A 212 -11.96 9.73 -4.55
C SER A 212 -13.24 9.43 -3.79
N ASN A 213 -13.28 8.32 -3.04
CA ASN A 213 -14.45 7.89 -2.28
C ASN A 213 -14.67 8.70 -0.99
N ASN A 214 -13.68 9.49 -0.58
CA ASN A 214 -13.74 10.36 0.59
C ASN A 214 -14.29 11.77 0.28
N ALA A 215 -14.63 12.06 -0.98
CA ALA A 215 -15.19 13.34 -1.38
C ALA A 215 -16.55 13.57 -0.71
N LYS A 216 -16.71 14.73 -0.06
CA LYS A 216 -17.99 15.15 0.57
C LYS A 216 -18.91 15.84 -0.44
N SER A 217 -19.01 15.30 -1.65
CA SER A 217 -19.78 15.85 -2.76
C SER A 217 -20.32 14.72 -3.62
N ASN A 218 -21.53 14.88 -4.16
CA ASN A 218 -22.14 13.94 -5.12
C ASN A 218 -21.82 14.31 -6.58
N LYS A 219 -21.06 15.39 -6.81
CA LYS A 219 -20.66 15.84 -8.14
C LYS A 219 -19.54 14.96 -8.68
N LEU A 220 -19.66 14.56 -9.95
CA LEU A 220 -18.68 13.70 -10.62
C LEU A 220 -17.30 14.37 -10.66
N GLU A 221 -17.26 15.68 -10.95
CA GLU A 221 -16.03 16.48 -11.02
C GLU A 221 -15.27 16.65 -9.70
N ASP A 222 -15.90 16.33 -8.57
CA ASP A 222 -15.28 16.34 -7.23
C ASP A 222 -14.82 14.93 -6.80
N GLN A 223 -15.31 13.87 -7.47
CA GLN A 223 -15.02 12.47 -7.16
C GLN A 223 -14.05 11.84 -8.15
N ILE A 224 -14.06 12.30 -9.41
CA ILE A 224 -13.38 11.66 -10.52
C ILE A 224 -12.32 12.61 -11.06
N PHE A 225 -11.13 12.06 -11.28
CA PHE A 225 -9.96 12.77 -11.76
C PHE A 225 -9.21 11.91 -12.77
N TRP A 226 -8.36 12.52 -13.59
CA TRP A 226 -7.34 11.79 -14.34
C TRP A 226 -5.98 11.97 -13.67
N TYR A 227 -5.07 11.02 -13.82
CA TYR A 227 -3.72 11.13 -13.28
C TYR A 227 -2.68 10.50 -14.20
N LYS A 228 -1.46 11.02 -14.12
CA LYS A 228 -0.28 10.47 -14.78
C LYS A 228 0.89 10.47 -13.80
N ALA A 229 1.38 9.29 -13.47
CA ALA A 229 2.56 9.14 -12.62
C ALA A 229 3.77 9.83 -13.27
N SER A 230 4.56 10.52 -12.46
CA SER A 230 5.76 11.22 -12.92
C SER A 230 7.00 10.35 -12.68
N PRO A 231 8.02 10.42 -13.56
CA PRO A 231 9.30 9.82 -13.25
C PRO A 231 9.96 10.59 -12.09
N HIS A 232 10.45 9.85 -11.11
CA HIS A 232 11.20 10.38 -9.98
C HIS A 232 12.60 9.80 -9.97
N GLY A 233 13.54 10.57 -9.41
CA GLY A 233 14.90 10.09 -9.13
C GLY A 233 14.90 8.93 -8.14
N GLU A 234 16.08 8.41 -7.86
CA GLU A 234 16.24 7.38 -6.83
C GLU A 234 15.92 7.95 -5.45
N PHE A 235 15.14 7.19 -4.68
CA PHE A 235 14.83 7.50 -3.28
C PHE A 235 14.68 6.20 -2.51
N GLN A 236 14.90 6.29 -1.20
CA GLN A 236 14.80 5.15 -0.29
C GLN A 236 13.89 5.52 0.87
N LEU A 237 13.09 4.54 1.30
CA LEU A 237 12.21 4.64 2.45
C LEU A 237 12.83 3.92 3.65
N GLY A 238 12.41 4.33 4.84
CA GLY A 238 12.88 3.74 6.09
C GLY A 238 14.28 4.20 6.51
N SER A 239 14.65 3.84 7.73
CA SER A 239 15.89 4.30 8.33
C SER A 239 17.12 3.59 7.76
N LYS A 240 18.27 4.28 7.80
CA LYS A 240 19.55 3.73 7.30
C LYS A 240 19.94 2.44 8.00
N GLU A 241 19.61 2.27 9.28
CA GLU A 241 19.93 1.05 10.02
C GLU A 241 19.24 -0.18 9.40
N PHE A 242 18.00 -0.05 8.90
CA PHE A 242 17.31 -1.16 8.25
C PHE A 242 17.91 -1.52 6.90
N TRP A 243 18.40 -0.52 6.15
CA TRP A 243 19.15 -0.75 4.92
C TRP A 243 20.47 -1.48 5.18
N GLU A 244 21.19 -1.11 6.23
CA GLU A 244 22.43 -1.79 6.64
C GLU A 244 22.17 -3.24 7.07
N LEU A 245 21.13 -3.48 7.86
CA LEU A 245 20.72 -4.84 8.26
C LEU A 245 20.31 -5.70 7.07
N SER A 246 19.72 -5.10 6.04
CA SER A 246 19.27 -5.80 4.83
C SER A 246 20.41 -6.21 3.90
N LYS A 247 21.63 -5.67 4.06
CA LYS A 247 22.78 -6.02 3.20
C LYS A 247 23.25 -7.47 3.34
N ASN A 248 22.99 -8.09 4.49
CA ASN A 248 23.40 -9.47 4.79
C ASN A 248 22.27 -10.50 4.54
N ILE A 249 21.19 -10.09 3.87
CA ILE A 249 20.13 -10.99 3.45
C ILE A 249 20.45 -11.33 1.99
N ASP A 250 21.07 -12.50 1.79
CA ASP A 250 21.36 -13.00 0.44
C ASP A 250 20.04 -13.35 -0.27
N SER A 251 19.96 -13.00 -1.55
CA SER A 251 18.76 -13.14 -2.39
C SER A 251 18.40 -14.58 -2.74
N ASP A 252 19.27 -15.54 -2.40
CA ASP A 252 19.26 -16.89 -2.96
C ASP A 252 18.89 -17.96 -1.92
N ASP A 253 18.59 -17.58 -0.68
CA ASP A 253 18.31 -18.50 0.44
C ASP A 253 16.81 -18.72 0.74
N GLU A 254 15.91 -18.24 -0.13
CA GLU A 254 14.45 -18.49 0.01
C GLU A 254 13.95 -19.80 -0.64
N ASP A 255 14.85 -20.67 -1.10
CA ASP A 255 14.50 -22.07 -1.40
C ASP A 255 14.54 -22.94 -0.13
N GLY A 256 13.53 -22.78 0.75
CA GLY A 256 13.02 -23.92 1.53
C GLY A 256 13.58 -24.19 2.94
N GLU A 257 13.91 -23.18 3.76
CA GLU A 257 14.03 -23.44 5.21
C GLU A 257 12.63 -23.57 5.88
N SER A 258 12.05 -24.76 5.77
CA SER A 258 11.02 -25.22 6.72
C SER A 258 11.50 -24.98 8.16
N PHE A 259 10.65 -24.35 8.97
CA PHE A 259 10.93 -24.04 10.37
C PHE A 259 11.20 -25.33 11.17
N ASP A 260 12.48 -25.63 11.41
CA ASP A 260 12.93 -26.75 12.24
C ASP A 260 13.08 -26.29 13.70
N PRO A 261 12.20 -26.73 14.63
CA PRO A 261 12.26 -26.34 16.04
C PRO A 261 13.47 -26.90 16.79
N THR A 262 14.32 -27.74 16.16
CA THR A 262 15.55 -28.28 16.77
C THR A 262 16.82 -27.46 16.50
N LYS A 263 16.77 -26.50 15.55
CA LYS A 263 17.89 -25.57 15.30
C LYS A 263 17.95 -24.48 16.38
N GLN A 264 18.83 -24.64 17.37
CA GLN A 264 19.18 -23.55 18.30
C GLN A 264 19.83 -22.38 17.54
N LYS A 265 19.04 -21.34 17.24
CA LYS A 265 19.56 -20.06 16.71
C LYS A 265 20.52 -19.45 17.74
N LYS A 266 21.81 -19.38 17.41
CA LYS A 266 22.79 -18.58 18.17
C LYS A 266 22.30 -17.13 18.15
N GLY A 267 21.98 -16.60 19.33
CA GLY A 267 21.50 -15.23 19.49
C GLY A 267 22.47 -14.19 18.90
N PRO A 268 21.98 -12.98 18.59
CA PRO A 268 22.80 -11.94 17.99
C PRO A 268 24.01 -11.61 18.88
N LYS A 269 25.21 -11.60 18.29
CA LYS A 269 26.42 -11.12 18.98
C LYS A 269 26.29 -9.62 19.22
N ILE A 270 26.07 -9.23 20.46
CA ILE A 270 26.08 -7.83 20.88
C ILE A 270 27.54 -7.36 20.94
N ASN A 271 27.95 -6.54 19.97
CA ASN A 271 29.22 -5.82 20.04
C ASN A 271 29.03 -4.52 20.82
N VAL A 272 29.52 -4.48 22.06
CA VAL A 272 29.54 -3.27 22.89
C VAL A 272 30.81 -2.47 22.58
N LYS A 273 30.67 -1.29 21.99
CA LYS A 273 31.75 -0.29 21.99
C LYS A 273 31.67 0.51 23.28
N LYS A 274 32.68 0.38 24.15
CA LYS A 274 32.83 1.21 25.35
C LYS A 274 33.47 2.55 24.95
N SER A 275 32.80 3.67 25.21
CA SER A 275 33.42 4.99 25.16
C SER A 275 34.36 5.13 26.36
N ARG A 276 35.62 5.52 26.09
CA ARG A 276 36.54 5.94 27.15
C ARG A 276 36.16 7.36 27.57
N TRP A 277 35.83 7.52 28.85
CA TRP A 277 36.16 8.72 29.60
C TRP A 277 37.33 8.33 30.50
#